data_AF-A0A377ICE3-F1
#
_entry.id   AF-A0A377ICE3-F1
#
_cell.length_a   1.000
_cell.length_b   1.000
_cell.length_c   1.000
_cell.angle_alpha   90.00
_cell.angle_beta   90.00
_cell.angle_gamma   90.00
#
_symmetry.space_group_name_H-M   'P 1'
#
loop_
_entity.id
_entity.type
_entity.pdbx_description
1 polymer ?
#
loop_
_entity_poly.entity_id
_entity_poly.type
_entity_poly.pdbx_seq_one_letter_code
_entity_poly.pdbx_strand_id
1 'polypeptide(L)'
;MKPFDLEKALAGEPVKLKNGYKAFIKLDLNSEAKNIDKSYIGLLDLFGYYTHENIIIPCRWYSDTLNASTDEAGLTIAGMWEDPKRYVNGIEVPEPVTLNTWENGRKYWYVRFTAPECVQDDPFYKYSKRDERMISQGVVFKTKKGATAMAKALLNYNVEYKNDDNAYANNGWIDINKQLPPLGTKVIGRCVIDGKVLILIIVKKLVGSEYWFSPVNIYGTFDDKAVDVTHWQPLPKLPQA
;
A
#
# COMPACT_ATOMS: atom_id res chain seq x y z
N MET A 1 -12.80 -1.94 -14.13
CA MET A 1 -13.73 -3.02 -13.74
C MET A 1 -13.72 -4.05 -14.83
N LYS A 2 -13.34 -5.28 -14.47
CA LYS A 2 -13.36 -6.41 -15.39
C LYS A 2 -14.82 -6.86 -15.63
N PRO A 3 -15.21 -7.21 -16.87
CA PRO A 3 -16.52 -7.79 -17.14
C PRO A 3 -16.70 -9.10 -16.37
N PHE A 4 -17.93 -9.43 -16.01
CA PHE A 4 -18.26 -10.69 -15.34
C PHE A 4 -17.88 -11.91 -16.21
N ASP A 5 -17.36 -12.95 -15.57
CA ASP A 5 -16.89 -14.18 -16.19
C ASP A 5 -17.34 -15.36 -15.31
N LEU A 6 -18.37 -16.09 -15.76
CA LEU A 6 -19.02 -17.14 -14.98
C LEU A 6 -18.08 -18.32 -14.70
N GLU A 7 -17.27 -18.71 -15.68
CA GLU A 7 -16.34 -19.83 -15.55
C GLU A 7 -15.31 -19.54 -14.45
N LYS A 8 -14.72 -18.34 -14.45
CA LYS A 8 -13.80 -17.93 -13.39
C LYS A 8 -14.48 -17.78 -12.04
N ALA A 9 -15.69 -17.24 -12.00
CA ALA A 9 -16.45 -17.10 -10.77
C ALA A 9 -16.72 -18.48 -10.12
N LEU A 10 -17.13 -19.47 -10.92
CA LEU A 10 -17.35 -20.85 -10.46
C LEU A 10 -16.04 -21.56 -10.09
N ALA A 11 -14.92 -21.21 -10.74
CA ALA A 11 -13.58 -21.67 -10.32
C ALA A 11 -13.11 -21.06 -8.99
N GLY A 12 -13.88 -20.14 -8.40
CA GLY A 12 -13.64 -19.57 -7.08
C GLY A 12 -13.10 -18.14 -7.10
N GLU A 13 -12.96 -17.51 -8.27
CA GLU A 13 -12.61 -16.09 -8.34
C GLU A 13 -13.78 -15.21 -7.85
N PRO A 14 -13.51 -14.16 -7.06
CA PRO A 14 -14.56 -13.31 -6.51
C PRO A 14 -15.16 -12.38 -7.58
N VAL A 15 -16.40 -11.96 -7.34
CA VAL A 15 -17.12 -10.95 -8.12
C VAL A 15 -17.38 -9.69 -7.28
N LYS A 16 -17.61 -8.56 -7.94
CA LYS A 16 -17.94 -7.28 -7.31
C LYS A 16 -19.43 -6.98 -7.49
N LEU A 17 -20.11 -6.64 -6.41
CA LEU A 17 -21.50 -6.18 -6.43
C LEU A 17 -21.56 -4.66 -6.68
N LYS A 18 -22.70 -4.14 -7.17
CA LYS A 18 -22.89 -2.71 -7.43
C LYS A 18 -22.72 -1.83 -6.18
N ASN A 19 -23.06 -2.35 -5.00
CA ASN A 19 -22.81 -1.69 -3.71
C ASN A 19 -21.35 -1.77 -3.24
N GLY A 20 -20.47 -2.40 -4.02
CA GLY A 20 -19.04 -2.50 -3.75
C GLY A 20 -18.63 -3.72 -2.94
N TYR A 21 -19.55 -4.59 -2.52
CA TYR A 21 -19.20 -5.79 -1.77
C TYR A 21 -18.56 -6.86 -2.64
N LYS A 22 -17.74 -7.69 -1.97
CA LYS A 22 -17.10 -8.87 -2.55
C LYS A 22 -18.04 -10.06 -2.41
N ALA A 23 -18.28 -10.79 -3.50
CA ALA A 23 -19.12 -11.97 -3.52
C ALA A 23 -18.44 -13.14 -4.22
N PHE A 24 -18.95 -14.35 -3.97
CA PHE A 24 -18.43 -15.60 -4.51
C PHE A 24 -19.58 -16.45 -5.01
N ILE A 25 -19.48 -16.91 -6.25
CA ILE A 25 -20.41 -17.88 -6.83
C ILE A 25 -19.86 -19.28 -6.51
N LYS A 26 -20.75 -20.17 -6.05
CA LYS A 26 -20.39 -21.53 -5.64
C LYS A 26 -21.05 -22.59 -6.49
N LEU A 27 -22.20 -22.28 -7.07
CA LEU A 27 -22.98 -23.25 -7.82
C LEU A 27 -23.78 -22.54 -8.89
N ASP A 28 -23.80 -23.15 -10.07
CA ASP A 28 -24.74 -22.86 -11.14
C ASP A 28 -25.67 -24.06 -11.32
N LEU A 29 -26.92 -23.92 -10.89
CA LEU A 29 -27.92 -24.99 -10.97
C LEU A 29 -28.23 -25.39 -12.41
N ASN A 30 -28.03 -24.51 -13.40
CA ASN A 30 -28.26 -24.85 -14.80
C ASN A 30 -27.24 -25.85 -15.34
N SER A 31 -26.01 -25.82 -14.81
CA SER A 31 -24.92 -26.71 -15.17
C SER A 31 -25.05 -28.11 -14.56
N GLU A 32 -25.66 -28.21 -13.36
CA GLU A 32 -25.87 -29.45 -12.62
C GLU A 32 -27.13 -30.23 -13.07
N ALA A 33 -28.16 -29.53 -13.53
CA ALA A 33 -29.46 -30.11 -13.89
C ALA A 33 -29.51 -30.68 -15.31
N LYS A 34 -28.51 -31.48 -15.73
CA LYS A 34 -28.46 -32.05 -17.09
C LYS A 34 -29.60 -33.02 -17.42
N ASN A 35 -30.26 -33.61 -16.40
CA ASN A 35 -31.31 -34.62 -16.54
C ASN A 35 -32.54 -34.35 -15.64
N ILE A 36 -32.78 -33.10 -15.25
CA ILE A 36 -33.89 -32.71 -14.37
C ILE A 36 -34.76 -31.70 -15.11
N ASP A 37 -36.09 -31.80 -14.97
CA ASP A 37 -37.02 -30.82 -15.50
C ASP A 37 -36.71 -29.43 -14.93
N LYS A 38 -36.25 -28.54 -15.81
CA LYS A 38 -35.81 -27.18 -15.47
C LYS A 38 -36.98 -26.20 -15.27
N SER A 39 -38.23 -26.63 -15.48
CA SER A 39 -39.42 -25.81 -15.28
C SER A 39 -39.54 -25.20 -13.87
N TYR A 40 -38.93 -25.85 -12.87
CA TYR A 40 -38.88 -25.40 -11.46
C TYR A 40 -37.55 -24.75 -11.04
N ILE A 41 -36.50 -24.83 -11.88
CA ILE A 41 -35.28 -24.04 -11.67
C ILE A 41 -35.61 -22.66 -12.20
N GLY A 42 -36.25 -21.86 -11.35
CA GLY A 42 -36.52 -20.46 -11.65
C GLY A 42 -35.25 -19.72 -12.06
N LEU A 43 -35.43 -18.52 -12.60
CA LEU A 43 -34.36 -17.69 -13.17
C LEU A 43 -33.18 -17.41 -12.19
N LEU A 44 -33.28 -17.75 -10.89
CA LEU A 44 -32.25 -17.67 -9.84
C LEU A 44 -31.40 -18.95 -9.74
N ASP A 45 -30.52 -19.13 -10.70
CA ASP A 45 -29.70 -20.33 -10.89
C ASP A 45 -28.29 -20.23 -10.30
N LEU A 46 -27.80 -19.02 -10.01
CA LEU A 46 -26.49 -18.80 -9.39
C LEU A 46 -26.60 -18.69 -7.87
N PHE A 47 -25.89 -19.56 -7.16
CA PHE A 47 -25.87 -19.61 -5.70
C PHE A 47 -24.49 -19.25 -5.17
N GLY A 48 -24.47 -18.47 -4.10
CA GLY A 48 -23.22 -18.07 -3.47
C GLY A 48 -23.43 -17.27 -2.20
N TYR A 49 -22.49 -16.38 -1.91
CA TYR A 49 -22.55 -15.48 -0.76
C TYR A 49 -21.77 -14.20 -1.05
N TYR A 50 -22.06 -13.15 -0.28
CA TYR A 50 -21.22 -11.97 -0.19
C TYR A 50 -20.67 -11.78 1.22
N THR A 51 -19.59 -11.03 1.32
CA THR A 51 -18.94 -10.71 2.59
C THR A 51 -19.12 -9.24 2.93
N HIS A 52 -19.58 -8.96 4.14
CA HIS A 52 -19.68 -7.61 4.70
C HIS A 52 -19.26 -7.65 6.17
N GLU A 53 -18.33 -6.78 6.58
CA GLU A 53 -17.87 -6.67 7.98
C GLU A 53 -17.50 -8.02 8.63
N ASN A 54 -16.81 -8.89 7.88
CA ASN A 54 -16.43 -10.26 8.26
C ASN A 54 -17.59 -11.26 8.44
N ILE A 55 -18.81 -10.89 8.05
CA ILE A 55 -19.97 -11.77 8.01
C ILE A 55 -20.11 -12.33 6.59
N ILE A 56 -20.49 -13.61 6.50
CA ILE A 56 -20.87 -14.27 5.25
C ILE A 56 -22.40 -14.28 5.16
N ILE A 57 -22.94 -13.71 4.09
CA ILE A 57 -24.39 -13.64 3.87
C ILE A 57 -24.73 -14.41 2.58
N PRO A 58 -25.52 -15.50 2.65
CA PRO A 58 -25.90 -16.26 1.48
C PRO A 58 -26.76 -15.41 0.54
N CYS A 59 -26.53 -15.55 -0.76
CA CYS A 59 -27.26 -14.81 -1.78
C CYS A 59 -27.42 -15.65 -3.05
N ARG A 60 -28.44 -15.31 -3.83
CA ARG A 60 -28.74 -15.94 -5.12
C ARG A 60 -28.86 -14.87 -6.18
N TRP A 61 -28.44 -15.19 -7.38
CA TRP A 61 -28.52 -14.29 -8.52
C TRP A 61 -29.15 -14.96 -9.73
N TYR A 62 -29.74 -14.12 -10.57
CA TYR A 62 -30.26 -14.50 -11.86
C TYR A 62 -29.10 -14.57 -12.88
N SER A 63 -28.86 -15.66 -13.60
CA SER A 63 -27.71 -15.73 -14.55
C SER A 63 -27.80 -14.75 -15.72
N ASP A 64 -29.01 -14.35 -16.12
CA ASP A 64 -29.26 -13.48 -17.26
C ASP A 64 -29.05 -11.99 -16.93
N THR A 65 -29.59 -11.55 -15.79
CA THR A 65 -29.58 -10.16 -15.35
C THR A 65 -28.54 -9.88 -14.29
N LEU A 66 -28.00 -10.94 -13.67
CA LEU A 66 -27.08 -10.91 -12.54
C LEU A 66 -27.62 -10.18 -11.31
N ASN A 67 -28.93 -9.91 -11.29
CA ASN A 67 -29.61 -9.29 -10.16
C ASN A 67 -29.71 -10.29 -9.01
N ALA A 68 -29.68 -9.79 -7.78
CA ALA A 68 -29.92 -10.63 -6.62
C ALA A 68 -31.40 -11.00 -6.53
N SER A 69 -31.71 -12.12 -5.87
CA SER A 69 -33.08 -12.54 -5.55
C SER A 69 -33.79 -11.65 -4.54
N THR A 70 -33.05 -10.75 -3.90
CA THR A 70 -33.52 -9.89 -2.81
C THR A 70 -33.65 -8.45 -3.30
N ASP A 71 -34.62 -7.72 -2.78
CA ASP A 71 -34.82 -6.29 -3.06
C ASP A 71 -33.77 -5.37 -2.40
N GLU A 72 -32.73 -5.94 -1.76
CA GLU A 72 -31.64 -5.17 -1.18
C GLU A 72 -30.86 -4.40 -2.26
N ALA A 73 -30.82 -3.07 -2.08
CA ALA A 73 -30.24 -2.17 -3.04
C ALA A 73 -28.76 -2.49 -3.32
N GLY A 74 -28.46 -2.78 -4.59
CA GLY A 74 -27.09 -2.84 -5.09
C GLY A 74 -26.38 -4.21 -5.00
N LEU A 75 -27.10 -5.30 -4.73
CA LEU A 75 -26.52 -6.66 -4.75
C LEU A 75 -26.39 -7.28 -6.14
N THR A 76 -26.76 -6.59 -7.23
CA THR A 76 -26.46 -7.02 -8.61
C THR A 76 -24.96 -7.19 -8.82
N ILE A 77 -24.53 -8.26 -9.50
CA ILE A 77 -23.13 -8.43 -9.89
C ILE A 77 -22.77 -7.39 -10.95
N ALA A 78 -21.75 -6.59 -10.68
CA ALA A 78 -21.25 -5.55 -11.58
C ALA A 78 -20.12 -6.05 -12.48
N GLY A 79 -19.39 -7.09 -12.06
CA GLY A 79 -18.24 -7.64 -12.79
C GLY A 79 -17.35 -8.50 -11.89
N MET A 80 -16.17 -8.87 -12.37
CA MET A 80 -15.20 -9.59 -11.54
C MET A 80 -14.59 -8.66 -10.49
N TRP A 81 -14.26 -9.21 -9.31
CA TRP A 81 -13.60 -8.46 -8.25
C TRP A 81 -12.18 -8.10 -8.67
N GLU A 82 -11.84 -6.83 -8.52
CA GLU A 82 -10.46 -6.35 -8.59
C GLU A 82 -10.07 -5.94 -7.17
N ASP A 83 -8.91 -6.40 -6.71
CA ASP A 83 -8.45 -6.00 -5.38
C ASP A 83 -8.35 -4.47 -5.31
N PRO A 84 -8.86 -3.85 -4.23
CA PRO A 84 -8.84 -2.41 -4.08
C PRO A 84 -7.41 -1.91 -4.22
N LYS A 85 -7.22 -0.93 -5.09
CA LYS A 85 -5.93 -0.28 -5.30
C LYS A 85 -5.76 0.82 -4.28
N ARG A 86 -4.70 0.72 -3.49
CA ARG A 86 -4.28 1.76 -2.56
C ARG A 86 -3.21 2.63 -3.23
N TYR A 87 -3.32 3.94 -3.04
CA TYR A 87 -2.36 4.91 -3.55
C TYR A 87 -1.74 5.69 -2.40
N VAL A 88 -0.42 5.84 -2.42
CA VAL A 88 0.34 6.68 -1.49
C VAL A 88 1.15 7.67 -2.34
N ASN A 89 0.95 8.96 -2.12
CA ASN A 89 1.58 10.04 -2.90
C ASN A 89 1.52 9.80 -4.44
N GLY A 90 0.35 9.39 -4.94
CA GLY A 90 0.12 9.15 -6.37
C GLY A 90 0.71 7.84 -6.93
N ILE A 91 1.40 7.04 -6.12
CA ILE A 91 1.94 5.73 -6.52
C ILE A 91 1.02 4.62 -6.00
N GLU A 92 0.68 3.65 -6.85
CA GLU A 92 -0.05 2.44 -6.46
C GLU A 92 0.82 1.58 -5.53
N VAL A 93 0.35 1.33 -4.30
CA VAL A 93 1.04 0.54 -3.28
C VAL A 93 0.09 -0.55 -2.80
N PRO A 94 0.50 -1.83 -2.79
CA PRO A 94 -0.36 -2.90 -2.29
C PRO A 94 -0.65 -2.76 -0.79
N GLU A 95 -1.60 -3.56 -0.30
CA GLU A 95 -1.85 -3.65 1.15
C GLU A 95 -0.60 -4.12 1.90
N PRO A 96 -0.23 -3.45 3.00
CA PRO A 96 0.89 -3.88 3.83
C PRO A 96 0.50 -5.10 4.68
N VAL A 97 1.51 -5.70 5.30
CA VAL A 97 1.31 -6.63 6.40
C VAL A 97 0.73 -5.84 7.57
N THR A 98 -0.27 -6.42 8.22
CA THR A 98 -0.94 -5.86 9.40
C THR A 98 -0.62 -6.69 10.64
N LEU A 99 -0.89 -6.15 11.83
CA LEU A 99 -0.69 -6.88 13.09
C LEU A 99 -1.46 -8.21 13.13
N ASN A 100 -2.60 -8.29 12.44
CA ASN A 100 -3.45 -9.48 12.35
C ASN A 100 -2.95 -10.51 11.33
N THR A 101 -2.19 -10.10 10.31
CA THR A 101 -1.73 -10.97 9.21
C THR A 101 -0.25 -11.35 9.32
N TRP A 102 0.43 -10.88 10.35
CA TRP A 102 1.82 -11.18 10.65
C TRP A 102 2.00 -12.55 11.32
N GLU A 103 2.89 -13.35 10.74
CA GLU A 103 3.37 -14.64 11.23
C GLU A 103 4.75 -14.49 11.91
N ASN A 104 4.88 -15.01 13.13
CA ASN A 104 6.12 -14.92 13.91
C ASN A 104 7.28 -15.68 13.24
N GLY A 105 8.42 -15.02 13.06
CA GLY A 105 9.63 -15.57 12.44
C GLY A 105 9.60 -15.61 10.91
N ARG A 106 8.50 -15.19 10.27
CA ARG A 106 8.42 -15.12 8.80
C ARG A 106 9.23 -13.93 8.27
N LYS A 107 9.86 -14.14 7.12
CA LYS A 107 10.54 -13.07 6.37
C LYS A 107 9.54 -12.16 5.65
N TYR A 108 9.73 -10.86 5.79
CA TYR A 108 8.97 -9.83 5.09
C TYR A 108 9.90 -8.78 4.50
N TRP A 109 9.45 -8.14 3.43
CA TRP A 109 10.13 -7.02 2.80
C TRP A 109 9.66 -5.71 3.42
N TYR A 110 10.55 -4.76 3.67
CA TYR A 110 10.20 -3.46 4.25
C TYR A 110 11.06 -2.34 3.68
N VAL A 111 10.59 -1.10 3.85
CA VAL A 111 11.32 0.09 3.41
C VAL A 111 12.51 0.34 4.34
N ARG A 112 13.71 0.46 3.75
CA ARG A 112 14.93 0.86 4.46
C ARG A 112 15.75 1.76 3.54
N PHE A 113 15.71 3.07 3.75
CA PHE A 113 16.40 4.05 2.88
C PHE A 113 17.92 3.89 2.80
N THR A 114 18.55 3.24 3.78
CA THR A 114 19.99 2.95 3.77
C THR A 114 20.35 1.70 2.95
N ALA A 115 19.36 0.89 2.56
CA ALA A 115 19.59 -0.34 1.80
C ALA A 115 19.60 -0.07 0.29
N PRO A 116 20.25 -0.92 -0.52
CA PRO A 116 20.11 -0.89 -1.97
C PRO A 116 18.63 -0.89 -2.38
N GLU A 117 18.27 -0.09 -3.38
CA GLU A 117 16.88 0.08 -3.84
C GLU A 117 15.89 0.57 -2.74
N CYS A 118 16.40 1.05 -1.59
CA CYS A 118 15.62 1.49 -0.44
C CYS A 118 14.73 0.40 0.20
N VAL A 119 15.08 -0.88 0.03
CA VAL A 119 14.30 -2.02 0.56
C VAL A 119 15.21 -3.11 1.15
N GLN A 120 14.70 -3.86 2.11
CA GLN A 120 15.36 -5.01 2.71
C GLN A 120 14.34 -6.08 3.10
N ASP A 121 14.74 -7.35 3.21
CA ASP A 121 13.98 -8.39 3.89
C ASP A 121 14.68 -8.86 5.18
N ASP A 122 13.89 -9.13 6.22
CA ASP A 122 14.34 -9.75 7.47
C ASP A 122 13.22 -10.61 8.07
N PRO A 123 13.53 -11.57 8.98
CA PRO A 123 12.52 -12.22 9.81
C PRO A 123 11.90 -11.23 10.82
N PHE A 124 10.57 -11.25 10.97
CA PHE A 124 9.85 -10.40 11.93
C PHE A 124 9.30 -11.24 13.10
N TYR A 125 9.54 -10.79 14.33
CA TYR A 125 9.14 -11.49 15.55
C TYR A 125 8.12 -10.73 16.41
N LYS A 126 7.04 -11.40 16.87
CA LYS A 126 5.93 -10.77 17.62
C LYS A 126 6.35 -10.13 18.95
N TYR A 127 7.49 -10.55 19.50
CA TYR A 127 8.07 -9.97 20.71
C TYR A 127 8.96 -8.74 20.45
N SER A 128 9.25 -8.41 19.19
CA SER A 128 10.07 -7.27 18.80
C SER A 128 9.21 -6.01 18.68
N LYS A 129 9.37 -5.08 19.64
CA LYS A 129 8.73 -3.75 19.57
C LYS A 129 9.10 -2.96 18.31
N ARG A 130 10.31 -3.20 17.77
CA ARG A 130 10.75 -2.61 16.50
C ARG A 130 9.87 -3.11 15.36
N ASP A 131 9.64 -4.41 15.29
CA ASP A 131 8.92 -5.06 14.19
C ASP A 131 7.44 -4.70 14.23
N GLU A 132 6.85 -4.71 15.43
CA GLU A 132 5.48 -4.26 15.69
C GLU A 132 5.28 -2.81 15.20
N ARG A 133 6.20 -1.90 15.54
CA ARG A 133 6.15 -0.51 15.09
C ARG A 133 6.26 -0.36 13.58
N MET A 134 7.11 -1.14 12.91
CA MET A 134 7.22 -1.07 11.45
C MET A 134 5.95 -1.58 10.77
N ILE A 135 5.33 -2.63 11.32
CA ILE A 135 4.05 -3.16 10.82
C ILE A 135 2.92 -2.13 11.04
N SER A 136 2.83 -1.53 12.22
CA SER A 136 1.81 -0.52 12.52
C SER A 136 1.95 0.75 11.67
N GLN A 137 3.14 1.00 11.12
CA GLN A 137 3.41 2.11 10.19
C GLN A 137 3.08 1.77 8.72
N GLY A 138 2.66 0.53 8.43
CA GLY A 138 2.25 0.12 7.09
C GLY A 138 3.38 0.09 6.06
N VAL A 139 4.64 -0.10 6.50
CA VAL A 139 5.84 -0.10 5.63
C VAL A 139 6.41 -1.49 5.36
N VAL A 140 5.69 -2.54 5.74
CA VAL A 140 6.11 -3.96 5.66
C VAL A 140 5.19 -4.70 4.71
N PHE A 141 5.74 -5.56 3.85
CA PHE A 141 5.07 -6.21 2.74
C PHE A 141 5.50 -7.67 2.58
N LYS A 142 4.58 -8.50 2.08
CA LYS A 142 4.90 -9.90 1.72
C LYS A 142 5.83 -10.02 0.50
N THR A 143 5.94 -8.97 -0.32
CA THR A 143 6.69 -9.00 -1.59
C THR A 143 7.65 -7.82 -1.71
N LYS A 144 8.80 -8.05 -2.38
CA LYS A 144 9.76 -6.98 -2.73
C LYS A 144 9.07 -5.86 -3.51
N LYS A 145 8.23 -6.22 -4.49
CA LYS A 145 7.46 -5.26 -5.30
C LYS A 145 6.65 -4.29 -4.45
N GLY A 146 5.99 -4.78 -3.40
CA GLY A 146 5.21 -3.93 -2.48
C GLY A 146 6.09 -2.96 -1.71
N ALA A 147 7.20 -3.44 -1.14
CA ALA A 147 8.15 -2.58 -0.43
C ALA A 147 8.79 -1.53 -1.37
N THR A 148 9.14 -1.91 -2.60
CA THR A 148 9.69 -0.98 -3.60
C THR A 148 8.67 0.08 -4.00
N ALA A 149 7.40 -0.30 -4.18
CA ALA A 149 6.33 0.65 -4.47
C ALA A 149 6.15 1.66 -3.32
N MET A 150 6.16 1.19 -2.07
CA MET A 150 6.08 2.07 -0.90
C MET A 150 7.31 2.98 -0.77
N ALA A 151 8.53 2.46 -0.99
CA ALA A 151 9.74 3.29 -0.99
C ALA A 151 9.65 4.41 -2.03
N LYS A 152 9.22 4.09 -3.25
CA LYS A 152 8.96 5.08 -4.30
C LYS A 152 7.89 6.07 -3.88
N ALA A 153 6.77 5.61 -3.32
CA ALA A 153 5.69 6.47 -2.84
C ALA A 153 6.18 7.47 -1.77
N LEU A 154 6.98 7.02 -0.80
CA LEU A 154 7.52 7.87 0.25
C LEU A 154 8.52 8.89 -0.28
N LEU A 155 9.28 8.55 -1.34
CA LEU A 155 10.22 9.46 -2.00
C LEU A 155 9.57 10.32 -3.10
N ASN A 156 8.37 9.98 -3.55
CA ASN A 156 7.59 10.73 -4.53
C ASN A 156 6.77 11.83 -3.84
N TYR A 157 7.45 12.66 -3.06
CA TYR A 157 6.79 13.73 -2.34
C TYR A 157 6.56 14.92 -3.29
N ASN A 158 5.37 15.00 -3.89
CA ASN A 158 4.93 16.18 -4.63
C ASN A 158 4.73 17.33 -3.64
N VAL A 159 5.73 18.19 -3.49
CA VAL A 159 5.54 19.44 -2.76
C VAL A 159 4.86 20.43 -3.71
N GLU A 160 3.58 20.75 -3.47
CA GLU A 160 3.04 22.04 -3.94
C GLU A 160 3.60 23.14 -3.03
N TYR A 161 4.84 23.58 -3.28
CA TYR A 161 5.26 24.89 -2.78
C TYR A 161 4.75 25.93 -3.77
N LYS A 162 3.70 26.66 -3.38
CA LYS A 162 3.38 27.93 -4.00
C LYS A 162 4.46 28.92 -3.56
N ASN A 163 5.47 29.12 -4.39
CA ASN A 163 6.10 30.42 -4.67
C ASN A 163 7.25 30.25 -5.69
N ASP A 164 7.03 30.89 -6.83
CA ASP A 164 7.92 31.56 -7.78
C ASP A 164 9.23 30.90 -8.27
N ASP A 165 9.23 30.74 -9.60
CA ASP A 165 10.35 30.85 -10.55
C ASP A 165 11.36 29.72 -10.73
N ASN A 166 11.20 28.54 -10.14
CA ASN A 166 11.80 27.33 -10.72
C ASN A 166 11.12 26.07 -10.18
N ALA A 167 10.18 25.53 -10.97
CA ALA A 167 9.69 24.17 -10.81
C ALA A 167 10.87 23.19 -10.97
N TYR A 168 11.50 22.78 -9.86
CA TYR A 168 12.52 21.75 -9.88
C TYR A 168 11.86 20.40 -10.14
N ALA A 169 11.90 19.99 -11.40
CA ALA A 169 11.42 18.72 -11.95
C ALA A 169 12.23 17.49 -11.46
N ASN A 170 12.45 17.38 -10.14
CA ASN A 170 13.21 16.30 -9.52
C ASN A 170 12.42 15.60 -8.41
N ASN A 171 11.15 15.25 -8.69
CA ASN A 171 10.26 14.50 -7.79
C ASN A 171 10.23 15.03 -6.33
N GLY A 172 10.31 16.34 -6.13
CA GLY A 172 10.26 16.99 -4.82
C GLY A 172 11.60 17.22 -4.11
N TRP A 173 12.75 16.81 -4.69
CA TRP A 173 14.08 17.06 -4.12
C TRP A 173 14.51 18.52 -4.28
N ILE A 174 14.91 19.13 -3.16
CA ILE A 174 15.39 20.52 -3.06
C ILE A 174 16.92 20.50 -2.97
N ASP A 175 17.60 21.18 -3.90
CA ASP A 175 19.07 21.35 -3.89
C ASP A 175 19.49 22.21 -2.70
N ILE A 176 20.48 21.72 -1.93
CA ILE A 176 20.94 22.37 -0.70
C ILE A 176 21.54 23.76 -0.95
N ASN A 177 22.13 23.97 -2.13
CA ASN A 177 22.74 25.24 -2.52
C ASN A 177 21.70 26.30 -2.87
N LYS A 178 20.45 25.88 -3.12
CA LYS A 178 19.34 26.77 -3.45
C LYS A 178 18.51 27.10 -2.23
N GLN A 179 18.26 26.10 -1.39
CA GLN A 179 17.50 26.28 -0.17
C GLN A 179 17.93 25.27 0.89
N LEU A 180 18.32 25.77 2.05
CA LEU A 180 18.60 24.94 3.23
C LEU A 180 17.29 24.52 3.92
N PRO A 181 17.19 23.31 4.48
CA PRO A 181 16.07 22.95 5.33
C PRO A 181 16.05 23.82 6.59
N PRO A 182 14.89 23.98 7.26
CA PRO A 182 14.81 24.72 8.52
C PRO A 182 15.72 24.13 9.60
N LEU A 183 16.29 25.00 10.45
CA LEU A 183 17.16 24.58 11.54
C LEU A 183 16.41 23.67 12.52
N GLY A 184 17.01 22.55 12.92
CA GLY A 184 16.42 21.61 13.87
C GLY A 184 15.33 20.70 13.30
N THR A 185 14.91 20.88 12.04
CA THR A 185 13.88 20.06 11.42
C THR A 185 14.46 18.78 10.81
N LYS A 186 13.82 17.66 11.10
CA LYS A 186 14.17 16.37 10.48
C LYS A 186 13.62 16.32 9.05
N VAL A 187 14.49 16.00 8.10
CA VAL A 187 14.19 15.92 6.66
C VAL A 187 14.80 14.66 6.07
N ILE A 188 14.35 14.23 4.90
CA ILE A 188 15.06 13.23 4.10
C ILE A 188 16.21 13.94 3.38
N GLY A 189 17.42 13.41 3.47
CA GLY A 189 18.61 13.93 2.82
C GLY A 189 19.24 12.91 1.88
N ARG A 190 19.61 13.36 0.69
CA ARG A 190 20.45 12.62 -0.26
C ARG A 190 21.91 12.95 0.05
N CYS A 191 22.55 12.03 0.76
CA CYS A 191 23.87 12.22 1.34
C CYS A 191 24.95 11.50 0.53
N VAL A 192 26.17 12.04 0.51
CA VAL A 192 27.35 11.38 -0.04
C VAL A 192 28.24 10.98 1.13
N ILE A 193 28.49 9.68 1.29
CA ILE A 193 29.33 9.13 2.36
C ILE A 193 30.28 8.12 1.71
N ASP A 194 31.59 8.34 1.83
CA ASP A 194 32.63 7.50 1.23
C ASP A 194 32.41 7.21 -0.28
N GLY A 195 32.00 8.25 -1.02
CA GLY A 195 31.71 8.17 -2.46
C GLY A 195 30.39 7.46 -2.81
N LYS A 196 29.61 7.02 -1.83
CA LYS A 196 28.30 6.38 -2.02
C LYS A 196 27.17 7.35 -1.72
N VAL A 197 26.13 7.30 -2.56
CA VAL A 197 24.90 8.07 -2.33
C VAL A 197 23.97 7.26 -1.45
N LEU A 198 23.61 7.83 -0.29
CA LEU A 198 22.69 7.24 0.68
C LEU A 198 21.51 8.19 0.94
N ILE A 199 20.33 7.63 1.20
CA ILE A 199 19.17 8.40 1.65
C ILE A 199 19.04 8.23 3.16
N LEU A 200 19.14 9.32 3.89
CA LEU A 200 19.13 9.36 5.35
C LEU A 200 18.06 10.31 5.86
N ILE A 201 17.58 10.09 7.08
CA ILE A 201 16.94 11.17 7.83
C ILE A 201 18.06 12.01 8.41
N ILE A 202 18.02 13.32 8.20
CA ILE A 202 19.04 14.27 8.65
C ILE A 202 18.39 15.42 9.40
N VAL A 203 19.18 16.13 10.19
CA VAL A 203 18.81 17.41 10.81
C VAL A 203 19.90 18.44 10.55
N LYS A 204 19.51 19.64 10.13
CA LYS A 204 20.43 20.78 10.04
C LYS A 204 20.65 21.39 11.42
N LYS A 205 21.91 21.63 11.76
CA LYS A 205 22.35 22.25 13.02
C LYS A 205 23.29 23.40 12.76
N LEU A 206 23.41 24.30 13.74
CA LEU A 206 24.43 25.34 13.78
C LEU A 206 25.48 24.92 14.82
N VAL A 207 26.72 24.71 14.40
CA VAL A 207 27.85 24.31 15.24
C VAL A 207 28.90 25.41 15.12
N GLY A 208 29.06 26.20 16.18
CA GLY A 208 29.83 27.44 16.11
C GLY A 208 29.20 28.42 15.11
N SER A 209 29.92 28.75 14.04
CA SER A 209 29.46 29.62 12.95
C SER A 209 29.05 28.87 11.68
N GLU A 210 29.08 27.54 11.68
CA GLU A 210 28.87 26.72 10.48
C GLU A 210 27.60 25.85 10.58
N TYR A 211 26.99 25.58 9.43
CA TYR A 211 25.84 24.67 9.35
C TYR A 211 26.29 23.25 9.05
N TRP A 212 25.91 22.32 9.92
CA TRP A 212 26.22 20.90 9.78
C TRP A 212 24.93 20.09 9.60
N PHE A 213 25.02 18.97 8.89
CA PHE A 213 23.94 18.00 8.78
C PHE A 213 24.31 16.73 9.55
N SER A 214 23.50 16.39 10.53
CA SER A 214 23.69 15.17 11.32
C SER A 214 22.68 14.11 10.93
N PRO A 215 23.08 12.85 10.72
CA PRO A 215 22.15 11.76 10.48
C PRO A 215 21.36 11.41 11.74
N VAL A 216 20.12 10.97 11.55
CA VAL A 216 19.18 10.58 12.59
C VAL A 216 18.79 9.12 12.37
N ASN A 217 18.85 8.32 13.43
CA ASN A 217 18.37 6.95 13.42
C ASN A 217 17.41 6.67 14.60
N ILE A 218 17.14 5.39 14.85
CA ILE A 218 16.26 4.94 15.94
C ILE A 218 16.76 5.29 17.34
N TYR A 219 18.06 5.53 17.51
CA TYR A 219 18.70 5.88 18.78
C TYR A 219 18.82 7.39 19.00
N GLY A 220 18.50 8.20 17.99
CA GLY A 220 18.56 9.66 18.04
C GLY A 220 19.43 10.24 16.94
N THR A 221 19.93 11.45 17.19
CA THR A 221 20.81 12.16 16.27
C THR A 221 22.27 11.80 16.57
N PHE A 222 23.06 11.55 15.53
CA PHE A 222 24.51 11.38 15.66
C PHE A 222 25.18 12.75 15.62
N ASP A 223 25.35 13.34 16.80
CA ASP A 223 25.81 14.70 16.95
C ASP A 223 27.31 14.87 16.62
N ASP A 224 28.05 13.77 16.63
CA ASP A 224 29.48 13.68 16.34
C ASP A 224 29.80 13.47 14.85
N LYS A 225 28.78 13.30 13.99
CA LYS A 225 28.97 13.03 12.56
C LYS A 225 28.25 14.04 11.69
N ALA A 226 29.05 14.79 10.91
CA ALA A 226 28.56 15.54 9.78
C ALA A 226 28.51 14.66 8.53
N VAL A 227 27.49 14.83 7.70
CA VAL A 227 27.36 14.17 6.39
C VAL A 227 27.18 15.20 5.30
N ASP A 228 27.79 14.95 4.14
CA ASP A 228 27.61 15.80 2.97
C ASP A 228 26.24 15.56 2.37
N VAL A 229 25.42 16.62 2.28
CA VAL A 229 24.05 16.55 1.77
C VAL A 229 23.97 17.31 0.47
N THR A 230 23.47 16.67 -0.58
CA THR A 230 23.31 17.32 -1.89
C THR A 230 21.90 17.87 -2.08
N HIS A 231 20.90 17.12 -1.63
CA HIS A 231 19.49 17.45 -1.78
C HIS A 231 18.70 17.02 -0.55
N TRP A 232 17.54 17.62 -0.32
CA TRP A 232 16.64 17.21 0.75
C TRP A 232 15.16 17.23 0.32
N GLN A 233 14.32 16.54 1.10
CA GLN A 233 12.86 16.58 1.01
C GLN A 233 12.26 16.66 2.41
N PRO A 234 11.10 17.29 2.60
CA PRO A 234 10.33 17.15 3.83
C PRO A 234 10.13 15.67 4.19
N LEU A 235 10.08 15.34 5.48
CA LEU A 235 9.69 13.99 5.88
C LEU A 235 8.26 13.70 5.38
N PRO A 236 8.05 12.60 4.63
CA PRO A 236 6.73 12.23 4.18
C PRO A 236 5.86 11.92 5.40
N LYS A 237 4.61 12.36 5.36
CA LYS A 237 3.62 11.89 6.32
C LYS A 237 3.48 10.38 6.12
N LEU A 238 3.74 9.61 7.16
CA LEU A 238 3.51 8.17 7.11
C LEU A 238 2.02 7.94 6.83
N PRO A 239 1.68 7.04 5.91
CA PRO A 239 0.29 6.63 5.77
C PRO A 239 -0.16 6.03 7.10
N GLN A 240 -1.31 6.48 7.60
CA GLN A 240 -1.95 5.79 8.72
C GLN A 240 -2.47 4.46 8.17
N ALA A 241 -2.11 3.37 8.85
CA ALA A 241 -2.62 2.03 8.60
C ALA A 241 -3.99 1.88 9.26
#